data_AF-A0A2H3TG28-F1
#
_entry.id   AF-A0A2H3TG28-F1
#
_cell.length_a   1.000
_cell.length_b   1.000
_cell.length_c   1.000
_cell.angle_alpha   90.00
_cell.angle_beta   90.00
_cell.angle_gamma   90.00
#
_symmetry.space_group_name_H-M   'P 1'
#
loop_
_entity.id
_entity.type
_entity.pdbx_description
1 polymer ?
#
loop_
_entity_poly.entity_id
_entity_poly.type
_entity_poly.pdbx_seq_one_letter_code
_entity_poly.pdbx_strand_id
1 'polypeptide(L)'
;MKPTSKLHKWESPTTSEEGPKPGGQRAEHSFVKFISYDTFQLIHRHLRPFDHTQIDETALLPRVFQSFEEWFDHIQAVSMQLFRPGPHLAVDECIIRYTGKSDSITTIKGKPDPVGFKIWVIAQMGFFIKWLWHIKEEEYGAVGVEISTQELSSQPSQARPRKRRQVLAKAAKKSPDTGDNDDAMNSTQAVVVGLTKTLPKSTYHIFVDNLFSSTPLFRNLRKQGYRATGTAHTNSGIHKELVRDKNDDDKVKRMYESNAVKVIPTPDNQVNQMAWKDNKLVLFLSTMFTGADDERVIRQRKKPSSKKSEAKPIRHFFS
;
A
#
# COMPACT_ATOMS: atom_id res chain seq x y z
N MET A 1 -2.35 -30.52 40.12
CA MET A 1 -2.75 -30.47 38.70
C MET A 1 -2.08 -29.26 38.06
N LYS A 2 -1.14 -29.48 37.13
CA LYS A 2 -0.46 -28.42 36.37
C LYS A 2 -1.18 -28.26 35.02
N PRO A 3 -1.55 -27.06 34.56
CA PRO A 3 -2.00 -26.87 33.21
C PRO A 3 -0.80 -26.80 32.27
N THR A 4 -0.70 -27.78 31.37
CA THR A 4 0.21 -27.77 30.23
C THR A 4 -0.41 -26.97 29.10
N SER A 5 0.00 -25.71 28.92
CA SER A 5 -0.20 -24.99 27.67
C SER A 5 1.13 -24.89 26.92
N LYS A 6 1.38 -25.84 26.01
CA LYS A 6 2.46 -25.71 25.03
C LYS A 6 2.06 -24.59 24.06
N LEU A 7 2.63 -23.40 24.23
CA LEU A 7 2.64 -22.38 23.18
C LEU A 7 3.36 -22.95 21.96
N HIS A 8 2.69 -22.98 20.81
CA HIS A 8 3.34 -23.16 19.52
C HIS A 8 4.27 -21.96 19.30
N LYS A 9 5.56 -22.20 19.50
CA LYS A 9 6.64 -21.29 19.17
C LYS A 9 6.71 -21.23 17.63
N TRP A 10 6.49 -20.07 17.05
CA TRP A 10 6.81 -19.82 15.64
C TRP A 10 8.32 -19.96 15.47
N GLU A 11 8.75 -21.10 14.96
CA GLU A 11 10.13 -21.31 14.54
C GLU A 11 10.38 -20.46 13.30
N SER A 12 11.36 -19.56 13.41
CA SER A 12 11.90 -18.86 12.24
C SER A 12 12.47 -19.93 11.31
N PRO A 13 12.25 -19.87 9.98
CA PRO A 13 12.88 -20.81 9.07
C PRO A 13 14.39 -20.52 9.05
N THR A 14 15.14 -21.15 9.95
CA THR A 14 16.59 -21.29 9.86
C THR A 14 16.89 -22.59 9.15
N THR A 15 16.65 -22.58 7.85
CA THR A 15 17.45 -23.34 6.89
C THR A 15 17.73 -22.36 5.78
N SER A 16 19.00 -21.98 5.65
CA SER A 16 19.51 -21.54 4.36
C SER A 16 19.26 -22.70 3.40
N GLU A 17 18.14 -22.66 2.69
CA GLU A 17 18.01 -23.39 1.45
C GLU A 17 19.07 -22.79 0.54
N GLU A 18 20.23 -23.47 0.48
CA GLU A 18 21.08 -23.35 -0.70
C GLU A 18 20.14 -23.53 -1.89
N GLY A 19 19.99 -22.46 -2.68
CA GLY A 19 19.18 -22.50 -3.89
C GLY A 19 19.60 -23.74 -4.69
N PRO A 20 18.64 -24.58 -5.13
CA PRO A 20 18.98 -25.85 -5.73
C PRO A 20 19.91 -25.65 -6.93
N LYS A 21 20.95 -26.47 -7.00
CA LYS A 21 21.95 -26.41 -8.07
C LYS A 21 21.25 -26.56 -9.43
N PRO A 22 21.59 -25.75 -10.44
CA PRO A 22 21.07 -25.92 -11.81
C PRO A 22 21.30 -27.36 -12.28
N GLY A 23 20.23 -28.05 -12.67
CA GLY A 23 20.25 -29.46 -13.10
C GLY A 23 19.82 -30.49 -12.05
N GLY A 24 19.64 -30.11 -10.78
CA GLY A 24 19.19 -31.01 -9.70
C GLY A 24 17.67 -31.03 -9.45
N GLN A 25 16.91 -30.08 -10.00
CA GLN A 25 15.46 -30.01 -9.82
C GLN A 25 14.74 -30.83 -10.89
N ARG A 26 14.15 -31.95 -10.47
CA ARG A 26 13.05 -32.56 -11.21
C ARG A 26 11.77 -31.88 -10.75
N ALA A 27 10.97 -31.38 -11.69
CA ALA A 27 9.66 -30.80 -11.36
C ALA A 27 8.83 -31.84 -10.58
N GLU A 28 8.36 -31.47 -9.39
CA GLU A 28 7.50 -32.32 -8.53
C GLU A 28 6.27 -32.81 -9.32
N HIS A 29 5.77 -31.96 -10.23
CA HIS A 29 4.74 -32.30 -11.20
C HIS A 29 5.29 -32.13 -12.62
N SER A 30 5.91 -33.19 -13.14
CA SER A 30 6.40 -33.20 -14.51
C SER A 30 5.25 -33.26 -15.52
N PHE A 31 5.03 -32.17 -16.25
CA PHE A 31 3.95 -32.09 -17.23
C PHE A 31 4.28 -32.76 -18.59
N VAL A 32 5.50 -33.27 -18.75
CA VAL A 32 5.99 -33.89 -20.00
C VAL A 32 5.20 -35.16 -20.39
N LYS A 33 4.44 -35.74 -19.44
CA LYS A 33 3.52 -36.85 -19.69
C LYS A 33 2.21 -36.40 -20.37
N PHE A 34 1.87 -35.11 -20.28
CA PHE A 34 0.60 -34.56 -20.76
C PHE A 34 0.76 -33.78 -22.07
N ILE A 35 1.91 -33.17 -22.29
CA ILE A 35 2.16 -32.32 -23.45
C ILE A 35 3.63 -32.40 -23.85
N SER A 36 3.89 -32.45 -25.16
CA SER A 36 5.26 -32.41 -25.68
C SER A 36 5.89 -31.03 -25.44
N TYR A 37 7.23 -30.97 -25.44
CA TYR A 37 7.95 -29.70 -25.37
C TYR A 37 7.52 -28.74 -26.48
N ASP A 38 7.41 -29.23 -27.72
CA ASP A 38 7.05 -28.41 -28.89
C ASP A 38 5.63 -27.86 -28.78
N THR A 39 4.67 -28.68 -28.35
CA THR A 39 3.30 -28.23 -28.13
C THR A 39 3.24 -27.19 -27.00
N PHE A 40 3.99 -27.38 -25.91
CA PHE A 40 4.08 -26.38 -24.85
C PHE A 40 4.65 -25.05 -25.35
N GLN A 41 5.75 -25.07 -26.12
CA GLN A 41 6.35 -23.86 -26.69
C GLN A 41 5.39 -23.14 -27.65
N LEU A 42 4.65 -23.89 -28.47
CA LEU A 42 3.64 -23.32 -29.37
C LEU A 42 2.50 -22.66 -28.60
N ILE A 43 1.95 -23.32 -27.57
CA ILE A 43 0.90 -22.74 -26.72
C ILE A 43 1.43 -21.49 -26.02
N HIS A 44 2.60 -21.57 -25.38
CA HIS A 44 3.18 -20.45 -24.64
C HIS A 44 3.44 -19.22 -25.53
N ARG A 45 3.89 -19.42 -26.78
CA ARG A 45 4.16 -18.32 -27.73
C ARG A 45 2.88 -17.67 -28.27
N HIS A 46 1.81 -18.45 -28.42
CA HIS A 46 0.58 -18.00 -29.09
C HIS A 46 -0.59 -17.76 -28.14
N LEU A 47 -0.39 -17.96 -26.83
CA LEU A 47 -1.38 -17.65 -25.82
C LEU A 47 -1.74 -16.16 -25.89
N ARG A 48 -2.97 -15.88 -26.31
CA ARG A 48 -3.57 -14.55 -26.30
C ARG A 48 -4.87 -14.60 -25.53
N PRO A 49 -4.88 -14.21 -24.26
CA PRO A 49 -6.06 -14.29 -23.42
C PRO A 49 -7.07 -13.15 -23.67
N PHE A 50 -7.00 -12.47 -24.82
CA PHE A 50 -7.82 -11.30 -25.14
C PHE A 50 -8.05 -11.18 -26.66
N ASP A 51 -9.10 -10.47 -27.04
CA ASP A 51 -9.39 -10.12 -28.44
C ASP A 51 -8.61 -8.86 -28.85
N HIS A 52 -7.62 -9.03 -29.73
CA HIS A 52 -6.76 -7.94 -30.18
C HIS A 52 -7.46 -6.93 -31.10
N THR A 53 -8.66 -7.22 -31.58
CA THR A 53 -9.45 -6.31 -32.43
C THR A 53 -10.21 -5.26 -31.62
N GLN A 54 -10.32 -5.46 -30.30
CA GLN A 54 -11.05 -4.59 -29.39
C GLN A 54 -10.15 -3.55 -28.68
N ILE A 55 -8.88 -3.47 -29.07
CA ILE A 55 -7.96 -2.48 -28.50
C ILE A 55 -8.31 -1.08 -29.02
N ASP A 56 -8.51 -0.16 -28.09
CA ASP A 56 -8.72 1.25 -28.37
C ASP A 56 -7.38 1.99 -28.26
N GLU A 57 -6.77 2.29 -29.40
CA GLU A 57 -5.51 3.05 -29.46
C GLU A 57 -5.67 4.52 -29.01
N THR A 58 -6.90 5.00 -28.83
CA THR A 58 -7.18 6.35 -28.31
C THR A 58 -7.43 6.38 -26.79
N ALA A 59 -7.54 5.21 -26.16
CA ALA A 59 -7.78 5.12 -24.73
C ALA A 59 -6.56 5.55 -23.91
N LEU A 60 -6.82 6.20 -22.77
CA LEU A 60 -5.78 6.58 -21.80
C LEU A 60 -5.08 5.36 -21.17
N LEU A 61 -5.74 4.20 -21.17
CA LEU A 61 -5.17 2.97 -20.64
C LEU A 61 -4.19 2.38 -21.66
N PRO A 62 -2.91 2.16 -21.32
CA PRO A 62 -1.94 1.57 -22.25
C PRO A 62 -2.41 0.23 -22.84
N ARG A 63 -2.05 -0.02 -24.11
CA ARG A 63 -2.38 -1.25 -24.87
C ARG A 63 -2.14 -2.53 -24.07
N VAL A 64 -1.02 -2.61 -23.36
CA VAL A 64 -0.65 -3.79 -22.54
C VAL A 64 -1.62 -4.00 -21.37
N PHE A 65 -2.18 -2.94 -20.78
CA PHE A 65 -3.17 -3.09 -19.70
C PHE A 65 -4.56 -3.39 -20.25
N GLN A 66 -4.95 -2.79 -21.39
CA GLN A 66 -6.20 -3.14 -22.08
C GLN A 66 -6.25 -4.65 -22.40
N SER A 67 -5.15 -5.21 -22.88
CA SER A 67 -5.06 -6.65 -23.19
C SER A 67 -5.26 -7.61 -22.00
N PHE A 68 -5.24 -7.10 -20.77
CA PHE A 68 -5.45 -7.89 -19.57
C PHE A 68 -6.63 -7.40 -18.73
N GLU A 69 -7.35 -6.35 -19.12
CA GLU A 69 -8.35 -5.71 -18.28
C GLU A 69 -9.50 -6.67 -17.92
N GLU A 70 -10.00 -7.44 -18.88
CA GLU A 70 -11.06 -8.43 -18.62
C GLU A 70 -10.65 -9.47 -17.56
N TRP A 71 -9.43 -9.98 -17.67
CA TRP A 71 -8.88 -10.92 -16.69
C TRP A 71 -8.58 -10.26 -15.35
N PHE A 72 -8.10 -9.02 -15.38
CA PHE A 72 -7.82 -8.21 -14.20
C PHE A 72 -9.09 -7.98 -13.38
N ASP A 73 -10.21 -7.66 -14.04
CA ASP A 73 -11.52 -7.51 -13.41
C ASP A 73 -12.08 -8.87 -12.95
N HIS A 74 -11.95 -9.92 -13.77
CA HIS A 74 -12.43 -11.26 -13.43
C HIS A 74 -11.74 -11.82 -12.18
N ILE A 75 -10.41 -11.79 -12.12
CA ILE A 75 -9.64 -12.33 -10.99
C ILE A 75 -9.97 -11.55 -9.71
N GLN A 76 -10.10 -10.21 -9.79
CA GLN A 76 -10.51 -9.40 -8.64
C GLN A 76 -11.95 -9.64 -8.20
N ALA A 77 -12.85 -9.95 -9.14
CA ALA A 77 -14.23 -10.32 -8.81
C ALA A 77 -14.27 -11.67 -8.08
N VAL A 78 -13.53 -12.67 -8.58
CA VAL A 78 -13.41 -13.99 -7.95
C VAL A 78 -12.73 -13.88 -6.58
N SER A 79 -11.66 -13.10 -6.44
CA SER A 79 -10.99 -12.86 -5.16
C SER A 79 -11.98 -12.36 -4.09
N MET A 80 -12.83 -11.40 -4.45
CA MET A 80 -13.86 -10.85 -3.56
C MET A 80 -15.00 -11.83 -3.22
N GLN A 81 -15.23 -12.85 -4.05
CA GLN A 81 -16.21 -13.90 -3.75
C GLN A 81 -15.64 -14.94 -2.79
N LEU A 82 -14.35 -15.27 -2.94
CA LEU A 82 -13.67 -16.29 -2.14
C LEU A 82 -13.21 -15.77 -0.78
N PHE A 83 -12.80 -14.49 -0.71
CA PHE A 83 -12.25 -13.89 0.50
C PHE A 83 -13.06 -12.68 0.94
N ARG A 84 -13.65 -12.77 2.14
CA ARG A 84 -14.28 -11.62 2.80
C ARG A 84 -13.26 -10.92 3.68
N PRO A 85 -12.86 -9.68 3.35
CA PRO A 85 -11.91 -8.96 4.17
C PRO A 85 -12.46 -8.69 5.58
N GLY A 86 -11.58 -8.80 6.56
CA GLY A 86 -11.79 -8.31 7.92
C GLY A 86 -11.53 -6.81 8.02
N PRO A 87 -11.54 -6.25 9.24
CA PRO A 87 -11.44 -4.80 9.42
C PRO A 87 -10.05 -4.25 9.13
N HIS A 88 -8.97 -5.03 9.22
CA HIS A 88 -7.59 -4.53 9.11
C HIS A 88 -7.01 -4.80 7.72
N LEU A 89 -6.78 -3.74 6.95
CA LEU A 89 -6.32 -3.80 5.56
C LEU A 89 -5.04 -3.00 5.37
N ALA A 90 -4.12 -3.48 4.53
CA ALA A 90 -2.90 -2.75 4.20
C ALA A 90 -2.92 -2.32 2.73
N VAL A 91 -2.48 -1.09 2.45
CA VAL A 91 -2.26 -0.57 1.10
C VAL A 91 -0.78 -0.35 0.86
N ASP A 92 -0.28 -0.88 -0.26
CA ASP A 92 1.14 -0.79 -0.63
C ASP A 92 1.31 -0.88 -2.16
N GLU A 93 2.53 -0.62 -2.65
CA GLU A 93 2.92 -0.91 -4.03
C GLU A 93 3.57 -2.30 -4.19
N CYS A 94 3.27 -2.94 -5.32
CA CYS A 94 3.83 -4.23 -5.71
C CYS A 94 4.44 -4.13 -7.12
N ILE A 95 5.48 -4.93 -7.37
CA ILE A 95 6.11 -5.08 -8.69
C ILE A 95 5.85 -6.51 -9.19
N ILE A 96 5.25 -6.60 -10.38
CA ILE A 96 5.19 -7.82 -11.16
C ILE A 96 6.44 -7.84 -12.04
N ARG A 97 7.43 -8.67 -11.68
CA ARG A 97 8.72 -8.74 -12.37
C ARG A 97 8.54 -8.93 -13.88
N TYR A 98 9.11 -8.01 -14.66
CA TYR A 98 9.15 -8.10 -16.11
C TYR A 98 10.32 -7.28 -16.65
N THR A 99 11.16 -7.89 -17.49
CA THR A 99 12.38 -7.28 -18.03
C THR A 99 12.36 -7.13 -19.55
N GLY A 100 11.22 -7.44 -20.19
CA GLY A 100 11.05 -7.23 -21.62
C GLY A 100 10.84 -5.75 -21.98
N LYS A 101 10.74 -5.45 -23.27
CA LYS A 101 10.49 -4.09 -23.76
C LYS A 101 9.01 -3.73 -23.56
N SER A 102 8.76 -2.70 -22.75
CA SER A 102 7.44 -2.10 -22.55
C SER A 102 7.61 -0.70 -21.99
N ASP A 103 6.78 0.26 -22.39
CA ASP A 103 6.83 1.62 -21.87
C ASP A 103 6.13 1.76 -20.50
N SER A 104 5.35 0.75 -20.11
CA SER A 104 4.57 0.73 -18.86
C SER A 104 5.30 0.07 -17.67
N ILE A 105 6.56 -0.32 -17.84
CA ILE A 105 7.37 -0.87 -16.73
C ILE A 105 8.02 0.25 -15.92
N THR A 106 8.22 -0.02 -14.65
CA THR A 106 8.82 0.89 -13.67
C THR A 106 10.00 0.20 -12.99
N THR A 107 10.99 1.02 -12.61
CA THR A 107 12.11 0.56 -11.78
C THR A 107 11.96 1.11 -10.35
N ILE A 108 11.78 0.24 -9.36
CA ILE A 108 11.77 0.59 -7.94
C ILE A 108 13.04 0.04 -7.28
N LYS A 109 13.94 0.95 -6.89
CA LYS A 109 15.17 0.58 -6.18
C LYS A 109 14.83 -0.05 -4.82
N GLY A 110 15.59 -1.06 -4.42
CA GLY A 110 15.46 -1.70 -3.10
C GLY A 110 14.45 -2.84 -3.01
N LYS A 111 13.61 -3.08 -4.04
CA LYS A 111 12.82 -4.32 -4.13
C LYS A 111 13.71 -5.46 -4.66
N PRO A 112 13.46 -6.74 -4.27
CA PRO A 112 14.23 -7.89 -4.76
C PRO A 112 14.24 -7.99 -6.29
N ASP A 113 13.08 -7.74 -6.88
CA ASP A 113 12.89 -7.58 -8.32
C ASP A 113 12.58 -6.12 -8.62
N PRO A 114 13.60 -5.31 -8.99
CA PRO A 114 13.42 -3.88 -9.08
C PRO A 114 12.70 -3.43 -10.35
N VAL A 115 12.57 -4.28 -11.38
CA VAL A 115 12.03 -3.90 -12.70
C VAL A 115 10.80 -4.72 -13.05
N GLY A 116 9.69 -4.05 -13.39
CA GLY A 116 8.48 -4.70 -13.82
C GLY A 116 7.26 -3.79 -13.87
N PHE A 117 6.07 -4.38 -13.99
CA PHE A 117 4.82 -3.63 -13.92
C PHE A 117 4.51 -3.29 -12.46
N LYS A 118 4.37 -2.00 -12.17
CA LYS A 118 3.95 -1.53 -10.85
C LYS A 118 2.43 -1.60 -10.74
N ILE A 119 1.96 -2.14 -9.63
CA ILE A 119 0.54 -2.11 -9.24
C ILE A 119 0.41 -1.56 -7.82
N TRP A 120 -0.74 -0.97 -7.54
CA TRP A 120 -1.14 -0.56 -6.20
C TRP A 120 -2.10 -1.59 -5.64
N VAL A 121 -1.90 -2.06 -4.42
CA VAL A 121 -2.64 -3.21 -3.89
C VAL A 121 -3.22 -2.88 -2.53
N ILE A 122 -4.47 -3.31 -2.29
CA ILE A 122 -5.02 -3.46 -0.95
C ILE A 122 -5.10 -4.94 -0.60
N ALA A 123 -4.54 -5.32 0.54
CA ALA A 123 -4.32 -6.71 0.91
C ALA A 123 -4.58 -6.96 2.40
N GLN A 124 -4.81 -8.22 2.73
CA GLN A 124 -4.94 -8.70 4.11
C GLN A 124 -4.38 -10.12 4.22
N MET A 125 -3.58 -10.39 5.25
CA MET A 125 -3.06 -11.73 5.56
C MET A 125 -2.41 -12.46 4.37
N GLY A 126 -1.71 -11.71 3.51
CA GLY A 126 -1.07 -12.24 2.30
C GLY A 126 -1.99 -12.39 1.08
N PHE A 127 -3.28 -12.11 1.21
CA PHE A 127 -4.23 -12.13 0.09
C PHE A 127 -4.40 -10.75 -0.52
N PHE A 128 -4.30 -10.66 -1.85
CA PHE A 128 -4.63 -9.46 -2.60
C PHE A 128 -6.15 -9.39 -2.79
N ILE A 129 -6.75 -8.29 -2.30
CA ILE A 129 -8.19 -8.10 -2.32
C ILE A 129 -8.58 -7.33 -3.60
N LYS A 130 -7.96 -6.16 -3.79
CA LYS A 130 -8.10 -5.31 -4.97
C LYS A 130 -6.76 -4.70 -5.35
N TRP A 131 -6.60 -4.36 -6.61
CA TRP A 131 -5.39 -3.71 -7.12
C TRP A 131 -5.68 -2.83 -8.33
N LEU A 132 -4.84 -1.82 -8.54
CA LEU A 132 -4.93 -0.85 -9.64
C LEU A 132 -3.59 -0.81 -10.39
N TRP A 133 -3.65 -0.61 -11.71
CA TRP A 133 -2.46 -0.34 -12.52
C TRP A 133 -1.82 1.01 -12.13
N HIS A 134 -0.50 1.06 -12.14
CA HIS A 134 0.24 2.31 -12.16
C HIS A 134 0.47 2.77 -13.60
N ILE A 135 0.15 4.04 -13.90
CA ILE A 135 0.52 4.70 -15.15
C ILE A 135 1.65 5.68 -14.85
N LYS A 136 2.65 5.75 -15.73
CA LYS A 136 3.89 6.51 -15.51
C LYS A 136 3.76 8.00 -15.86
N GLU A 137 2.74 8.39 -16.62
CA GLU A 137 2.57 9.75 -17.13
C GLU A 137 2.29 10.76 -16.01
N GLU A 138 2.88 11.96 -16.12
CA GLU A 138 3.03 12.96 -15.04
C GLU A 138 1.71 13.43 -14.38
N GLU A 139 0.56 13.22 -15.01
CA GLU A 139 -0.76 13.60 -14.49
C GLU A 139 -1.51 12.46 -13.77
N TYR A 140 -1.08 11.19 -13.87
CA TYR A 140 -1.93 10.04 -13.50
C TYR A 140 -1.23 9.04 -12.57
N GLY A 141 -1.53 9.09 -11.27
CA GLY A 141 -0.95 8.16 -10.28
C GLY A 141 -1.45 6.71 -10.38
N ALA A 142 -2.79 6.52 -10.48
CA ALA A 142 -3.46 5.22 -10.63
C ALA A 142 -4.74 5.32 -11.47
N VAL A 143 -5.07 4.24 -12.20
CA VAL A 143 -6.31 4.11 -12.98
C VAL A 143 -7.46 3.70 -12.07
N GLY A 144 -8.65 4.31 -12.22
CA GLY A 144 -9.88 3.89 -11.55
C GLY A 144 -10.29 4.71 -10.32
N VAL A 145 -9.60 5.82 -10.02
CA VAL A 145 -10.01 6.76 -8.97
C VAL A 145 -10.88 7.87 -9.59
N GLU A 146 -12.20 7.75 -9.50
CA GLU A 146 -13.09 8.88 -9.77
C GLU A 146 -13.05 9.83 -8.56
N ILE A 147 -12.37 10.97 -8.72
CA ILE A 147 -12.43 12.09 -7.77
C ILE A 147 -13.62 12.95 -8.18
N SER A 148 -14.80 12.64 -7.67
CA SER A 148 -15.96 13.53 -7.81
C SER A 148 -15.75 14.77 -6.94
N THR A 149 -15.63 15.93 -7.61
CA THR A 149 -15.79 17.25 -7.01
C THR A 149 -17.19 17.75 -7.35
N GLN A 150 -18.25 17.16 -6.80
CA GLN A 150 -19.61 17.69 -6.97
C GLN A 150 -20.58 17.10 -5.94
N GLU A 151 -20.59 17.66 -4.73
CA GLU A 151 -21.80 17.72 -3.90
C GLU A 151 -21.84 19.09 -3.19
N LEU A 152 -22.08 20.13 -3.99
CA LEU A 152 -22.50 21.47 -3.55
C LEU A 152 -23.33 22.11 -4.68
N SER A 153 -24.41 21.44 -5.11
CA SER A 153 -25.59 22.15 -5.59
C SER A 153 -26.80 21.21 -5.62
N SER A 154 -27.85 21.64 -4.94
CA SER A 154 -29.17 21.02 -4.90
C SER A 154 -29.94 21.29 -6.20
N GLN A 155 -30.35 20.26 -6.93
CA GLN A 155 -31.74 20.01 -7.36
C GLN A 155 -31.87 18.77 -8.28
N PRO A 156 -33.05 18.11 -8.33
CA PRO A 156 -33.21 16.81 -8.98
C PRO A 156 -33.75 16.93 -10.41
N SER A 157 -33.19 16.15 -11.34
CA SER A 157 -33.86 15.86 -12.60
C SER A 157 -33.73 14.38 -12.97
N GLN A 158 -34.87 13.81 -13.36
CA GLN A 158 -35.06 12.40 -13.67
C GLN A 158 -34.49 12.07 -15.06
N ALA A 159 -33.55 11.12 -15.12
CA ALA A 159 -33.29 10.32 -16.32
C ALA A 159 -32.60 9.00 -15.93
N ARG A 160 -33.11 7.88 -16.47
CA ARG A 160 -32.57 6.51 -16.28
C ARG A 160 -31.16 6.37 -16.87
N PRO A 161 -30.19 5.66 -16.23
CA PRO A 161 -28.90 5.41 -16.89
C PRO A 161 -28.66 3.94 -17.28
N ARG A 162 -28.26 3.78 -18.55
CA ARG A 162 -27.50 2.65 -19.11
C ARG A 162 -26.10 2.62 -18.47
N LYS A 163 -25.64 1.45 -18.02
CA LYS A 163 -24.30 1.26 -17.44
C LYS A 163 -23.20 1.38 -18.51
N ARG A 164 -22.57 2.56 -18.60
CA ARG A 164 -21.26 2.78 -19.24
C ARG A 164 -20.28 3.20 -18.13
N ARG A 165 -19.22 2.43 -17.89
CA ARG A 165 -18.09 2.87 -17.04
C ARG A 165 -17.31 3.90 -17.87
N GLN A 166 -17.54 5.19 -17.62
CA GLN A 166 -16.66 6.25 -18.12
C GLN A 166 -15.46 6.33 -17.18
N VAL A 167 -14.29 5.98 -17.70
CA VAL A 167 -13.01 6.23 -17.05
C VAL A 167 -12.69 7.71 -17.26
N LEU A 168 -12.84 8.52 -16.22
CA LEU A 168 -12.44 9.92 -16.23
C LEU A 168 -11.57 10.21 -15.01
N ALA A 169 -10.26 10.24 -15.24
CA ALA A 169 -9.35 10.97 -14.39
C ALA A 169 -9.11 12.30 -15.11
N LYS A 170 -9.76 13.38 -14.67
CA LYS A 170 -9.23 14.73 -14.90
C LYS A 170 -8.44 15.08 -13.64
N ALA A 171 -7.12 15.17 -13.78
CA ALA A 171 -6.32 15.91 -12.81
C ALA A 171 -6.85 17.35 -12.78
N ALA A 172 -7.22 17.85 -11.60
CA ALA A 172 -7.63 19.24 -11.46
C ALA A 172 -6.44 20.13 -11.85
N LYS A 173 -6.60 20.96 -12.91
CA LYS A 173 -5.73 22.11 -13.11
C LYS A 173 -5.79 22.97 -11.85
N LYS A 174 -4.63 23.37 -11.31
CA LYS A 174 -4.55 24.47 -10.34
C LYS A 174 -5.19 25.70 -10.99
N SER A 175 -6.38 26.08 -10.53
CA SER A 175 -6.88 27.45 -10.74
C SER A 175 -5.97 28.40 -9.95
N PRO A 176 -5.55 29.55 -10.50
CA PRO A 176 -4.61 30.44 -9.82
C PRO A 176 -5.18 31.21 -8.63
N ASP A 177 -6.42 30.95 -8.20
CA ASP A 177 -7.14 31.89 -7.33
C ASP A 177 -8.11 31.18 -6.40
N THR A 178 -7.59 30.47 -5.39
CA THR A 178 -8.29 30.17 -4.13
C THR A 178 -7.26 29.71 -3.11
N GLY A 179 -7.31 30.26 -1.89
CA GLY A 179 -6.30 30.07 -0.83
C GLY A 179 -5.98 28.60 -0.50
N ASP A 180 -4.83 28.40 0.16
CA ASP A 180 -4.27 27.11 0.58
C ASP A 180 -5.36 26.09 0.98
N ASN A 181 -5.70 25.22 0.04
CA ASN A 181 -6.72 24.20 0.25
C ASN A 181 -6.04 23.03 0.97
N ASP A 182 -5.95 23.12 2.30
CA ASP A 182 -5.34 22.13 3.23
C ASP A 182 -5.92 20.70 3.11
N ASP A 183 -6.95 20.51 2.27
CA ASP A 183 -7.59 19.23 1.96
C ASP A 183 -7.21 18.66 0.58
N ALA A 184 -6.36 19.33 -0.20
CA ALA A 184 -5.95 18.86 -1.51
C ALA A 184 -5.01 17.64 -1.41
N MET A 185 -5.43 16.52 -2.00
CA MET A 185 -4.65 15.27 -2.05
C MET A 185 -3.91 15.13 -3.38
N ASN A 186 -2.72 14.53 -3.34
CA ASN A 186 -1.97 14.22 -4.56
C ASN A 186 -2.44 12.90 -5.21
N SER A 187 -1.98 12.63 -6.43
CA SER A 187 -2.37 11.46 -7.20
C SER A 187 -1.99 10.13 -6.53
N THR A 188 -0.86 10.07 -5.81
CA THR A 188 -0.44 8.90 -5.03
C THR A 188 -1.38 8.61 -3.86
N GLN A 189 -1.84 9.64 -3.16
CA GLN A 189 -2.79 9.51 -2.05
C GLN A 189 -4.19 9.13 -2.53
N ALA A 190 -4.59 9.64 -3.70
CA ALA A 190 -5.86 9.32 -4.33
C ALA A 190 -6.01 7.81 -4.60
N VAL A 191 -4.91 7.09 -4.81
CA VAL A 191 -4.88 5.62 -4.97
C VAL A 191 -5.52 4.91 -3.77
N VAL A 192 -5.18 5.32 -2.55
CA VAL A 192 -5.72 4.73 -1.31
C VAL A 192 -7.24 4.91 -1.27
N VAL A 193 -7.72 6.10 -1.64
CA VAL A 193 -9.15 6.40 -1.72
C VAL A 193 -9.84 5.56 -2.80
N GLY A 194 -9.22 5.41 -3.98
CA GLY A 194 -9.75 4.55 -5.04
C GLY A 194 -9.87 3.10 -4.61
N LEU A 195 -8.81 2.52 -4.05
CA LEU A 195 -8.81 1.15 -3.56
C LEU A 195 -9.89 0.93 -2.50
N THR A 196 -10.00 1.82 -1.52
CA THR A 196 -11.00 1.70 -0.44
C THR A 196 -12.44 1.84 -0.94
N LYS A 197 -12.70 2.68 -1.95
CA LYS A 197 -14.03 2.80 -2.59
C LYS A 197 -14.48 1.52 -3.30
N THR A 198 -13.55 0.66 -3.73
CA THR A 198 -13.90 -0.62 -4.40
C THR A 198 -14.27 -1.74 -3.43
N LEU A 199 -14.11 -1.52 -2.12
CA LEU A 199 -14.43 -2.50 -1.10
C LEU A 199 -15.93 -2.54 -0.77
N PRO A 200 -16.45 -3.67 -0.26
CA PRO A 200 -17.77 -3.71 0.34
C PRO A 200 -17.89 -2.68 1.46
N LYS A 201 -19.04 -2.03 1.59
CA LYS A 201 -19.29 -1.05 2.67
C LYS A 201 -19.10 -1.71 4.03
N SER A 202 -18.11 -1.23 4.78
CA SER A 202 -17.81 -1.63 6.16
C SER A 202 -16.89 -0.57 6.79
N THR A 203 -16.65 -0.69 8.09
CA THR A 203 -15.65 0.11 8.78
C THR A 203 -14.32 -0.62 8.77
N TYR A 204 -13.40 -0.15 7.93
CA TYR A 204 -12.04 -0.67 7.86
C TYR A 204 -11.05 0.24 8.59
N HIS A 205 -9.97 -0.37 9.06
CA HIS A 205 -8.75 0.25 9.51
C HIS A 205 -7.67 0.02 8.45
N ILE A 206 -7.32 1.09 7.75
CA ILE A 206 -6.37 1.10 6.64
C ILE A 206 -4.98 1.41 7.18
N PHE A 207 -4.05 0.49 6.94
CA PHE A 207 -2.63 0.66 7.18
C PHE A 207 -1.96 1.08 5.87
N VAL A 208 -1.16 2.14 5.92
CA VAL A 208 -0.44 2.66 4.75
C VAL A 208 1.03 2.90 5.06
N ASP A 209 1.89 2.75 4.07
CA ASP A 209 3.28 3.18 4.19
C ASP A 209 3.44 4.71 4.05
N ASN A 210 4.61 5.21 4.40
CA ASN A 210 5.02 6.61 4.37
C ASN A 210 4.83 7.29 3.01
N LEU A 211 4.83 6.53 1.91
CA LEU A 211 4.59 7.01 0.56
C LEU A 211 3.20 7.65 0.42
N PHE A 212 2.23 7.11 1.14
CA PHE A 212 0.85 7.57 1.10
C PHE A 212 0.51 8.50 2.25
N SER A 213 1.16 8.36 3.40
CA SER A 213 0.80 9.10 4.61
C SER A 213 0.80 10.61 4.46
N SER A 214 -0.34 11.22 4.76
CA SER A 214 -0.50 12.66 4.91
C SER A 214 -1.70 13.00 5.79
N THR A 215 -1.66 14.16 6.44
CA THR A 215 -2.81 14.64 7.23
C THR A 215 -4.09 14.81 6.39
N PRO A 216 -4.06 15.30 5.13
CA PRO A 216 -5.26 15.37 4.28
C PRO A 216 -5.84 14.00 3.94
N LEU A 217 -5.00 12.99 3.61
CA LEU A 217 -5.46 11.63 3.34
C LEU A 217 -6.18 11.04 4.56
N PHE A 218 -5.59 11.20 5.74
CA PHE A 218 -6.13 10.61 6.97
C PHE A 218 -7.46 11.27 7.36
N ARG A 219 -7.55 12.59 7.19
CA ARG A 219 -8.80 13.33 7.34
C ARG A 219 -9.87 12.84 6.36
N ASN A 220 -9.51 12.67 5.09
CA ASN A 220 -10.42 12.20 4.06
C ASN A 220 -10.94 10.78 4.36
N LEU A 221 -10.06 9.85 4.73
CA LEU A 221 -10.45 8.49 5.14
C LEU A 221 -11.39 8.51 6.35
N ARG A 222 -11.12 9.37 7.34
CA ARG A 222 -12.00 9.56 8.51
C ARG A 222 -13.37 10.09 8.13
N LYS A 223 -13.44 11.08 7.23
CA LYS A 223 -14.71 11.61 6.68
C LYS A 223 -15.53 10.51 5.97
N GLN A 224 -14.86 9.54 5.34
CA GLN A 224 -15.50 8.38 4.71
C GLN A 224 -15.88 7.25 5.69
N GLY A 225 -15.62 7.41 6.99
CA GLY A 225 -15.91 6.40 8.01
C GLY A 225 -14.83 5.32 8.17
N TYR A 226 -13.65 5.51 7.57
CA TYR A 226 -12.49 4.63 7.72
C TYR A 226 -11.55 5.13 8.82
N ARG A 227 -10.87 4.18 9.47
CA ARG A 227 -9.75 4.44 10.36
C ARG A 227 -8.45 4.30 9.56
N ALA A 228 -7.42 5.06 9.91
CA ALA A 228 -6.15 5.02 9.22
C ALA A 228 -4.97 5.06 10.20
N THR A 229 -3.90 4.35 9.88
CA THR A 229 -2.62 4.42 10.62
C THR A 229 -1.47 4.19 9.65
N GLY A 230 -0.42 4.99 9.74
CA GLY A 230 0.73 4.86 8.85
C GLY A 230 1.96 5.54 9.41
N THR A 231 3.12 5.07 8.99
CA THR A 231 4.39 5.77 9.18
C THR A 231 4.39 7.05 8.35
N ALA A 232 5.07 8.10 8.79
CA ALA A 232 5.04 9.39 8.12
C ALA A 232 6.45 9.96 7.89
N HIS A 233 6.61 10.66 6.77
CA HIS A 233 7.75 11.52 6.55
C HIS A 233 7.52 12.89 7.17
N THR A 234 8.59 13.68 7.34
CA THR A 234 8.51 15.04 7.88
C THR A 234 7.69 15.98 6.98
N ASN A 235 7.59 15.68 5.68
CA ASN A 235 6.78 16.43 4.70
C ASN A 235 5.31 15.96 4.62
N SER A 236 4.87 15.00 5.46
CA SER A 236 3.50 14.48 5.47
C SER A 236 2.48 15.40 6.18
N GLY A 237 2.77 16.69 6.31
CA GLY A 237 1.94 17.64 7.08
C GLY A 237 2.11 17.49 8.61
N ILE A 238 3.29 17.06 9.06
CA ILE A 238 3.60 16.84 10.48
C ILE A 238 3.86 18.16 11.21
N HIS A 239 3.43 18.26 12.46
CA HIS A 239 3.61 19.41 13.33
C HIS A 239 5.09 19.80 13.44
N LYS A 240 5.38 21.11 13.34
CA LYS A 240 6.74 21.66 13.27
C LYS A 240 7.63 21.20 14.44
N GLU A 241 7.04 21.02 15.62
CA GLU A 241 7.75 20.50 16.79
C GLU A 241 8.26 19.08 16.57
N LEU A 242 7.41 18.16 16.10
CA LEU A 242 7.82 16.77 15.84
C LEU A 242 8.81 16.68 14.68
N VAL A 243 8.71 17.60 13.70
CA VAL A 243 9.70 17.71 12.61
C VAL A 243 11.07 18.14 13.14
N ARG A 244 11.12 19.14 14.03
CA ARG A 244 12.37 19.55 14.70
C ARG A 244 12.96 18.38 15.50
N ASP A 245 12.13 17.75 16.33
CA ASP A 245 12.51 16.58 17.13
C ASP A 245 13.12 15.47 16.26
N LYS A 246 12.54 15.21 15.09
CA LYS A 246 13.03 14.21 14.13
C LYS A 246 14.37 14.59 13.48
N ASN A 247 14.56 15.86 13.16
CA ASN A 247 15.79 16.35 12.52
C ASN A 247 16.96 16.47 13.50
N ASP A 248 16.66 16.67 14.78
CA ASP A 248 17.65 16.83 15.85
C ASP A 248 17.98 15.51 16.58
N ASP A 249 17.29 14.42 16.25
CA ASP A 249 17.39 13.10 16.88
C ASP A 249 18.84 12.56 16.96
N ASP A 250 19.66 12.86 15.95
CA ASP A 250 21.06 12.44 15.87
C ASP A 250 22.05 13.52 16.38
N LYS A 251 21.60 14.76 16.62
CA LYS A 251 22.45 15.93 16.90
C LYS A 251 22.47 16.35 18.36
N VAL A 252 21.34 16.24 19.05
CA VAL A 252 21.20 16.67 20.44
C VAL A 252 21.27 15.44 21.34
N LYS A 253 22.12 15.49 22.38
CA LYS A 253 22.17 14.42 23.39
C LYS A 253 20.84 14.37 24.15
N ARG A 254 19.95 13.46 23.69
CA ARG A 254 18.75 12.95 24.37
C ARG A 254 17.63 13.97 24.65
N MET A 255 16.88 14.36 23.64
CA MET A 255 15.55 14.97 23.84
C MET A 255 14.46 13.93 24.19
N TYR A 256 14.58 12.70 23.68
CA TYR A 256 13.63 11.62 23.94
C TYR A 256 14.28 10.47 24.69
N GLU A 257 13.59 9.98 25.72
CA GLU A 257 13.91 8.70 26.34
C GLU A 257 13.54 7.54 25.40
N SER A 258 14.21 6.39 25.57
CA SER A 258 13.89 5.20 24.78
C SER A 258 12.46 4.75 25.08
N ASN A 259 11.72 4.40 24.02
CA ASN A 259 10.28 4.10 24.03
C ASN A 259 9.36 5.26 24.43
N ALA A 260 9.87 6.48 24.57
CA ALA A 260 9.02 7.65 24.74
C ALA A 260 8.14 7.85 23.50
N VAL A 261 6.88 8.24 23.75
CA VAL A 261 5.93 8.66 22.72
C VAL A 261 5.48 10.07 23.04
N LYS A 262 5.49 10.93 22.03
CA LYS A 262 4.91 12.27 22.08
C LYS A 262 3.83 12.37 21.02
N VAL A 263 2.69 12.95 21.38
CA VAL A 263 1.54 13.07 20.49
C VAL A 263 1.09 14.51 20.42
N ILE A 264 0.84 14.98 19.21
CA ILE A 264 0.27 16.30 18.94
C ILE A 264 -0.91 16.10 17.96
N PRO A 265 -2.16 16.32 18.38
CA PRO A 265 -3.28 16.29 17.46
C PRO A 265 -3.20 17.44 16.44
N THR A 266 -3.79 17.27 15.27
CA THR A 266 -4.04 18.38 14.34
C THR A 266 -4.96 19.43 14.98
N PRO A 267 -4.95 20.71 14.52
CA PRO A 267 -5.79 21.76 15.12
C PRO A 267 -7.30 21.45 15.13
N ASP A 268 -7.76 20.67 14.14
CA ASP A 268 -9.14 20.19 14.02
C ASP A 268 -9.43 18.93 14.87
N ASN A 269 -8.44 18.43 15.61
CA ASN A 269 -8.48 17.20 16.40
C ASN A 269 -8.90 15.94 15.63
N GLN A 270 -8.69 15.92 14.30
CA GLN A 270 -9.08 14.81 13.44
C GLN A 270 -7.99 13.77 13.20
N VAL A 271 -6.72 14.14 13.36
CA VAL A 271 -5.57 13.24 13.14
C VAL A 271 -4.55 13.42 14.26
N ASN A 272 -4.17 12.32 14.90
CA ASN A 272 -3.08 12.30 15.87
C ASN A 272 -1.75 12.13 15.16
N GLN A 273 -0.80 13.02 15.45
CA GLN A 273 0.55 13.01 14.92
C GLN A 273 1.47 12.57 16.05
N MET A 274 2.19 11.46 15.85
CA MET A 274 2.94 10.81 16.91
C MET A 274 4.40 10.72 16.56
N ALA A 275 5.26 10.94 17.54
CA ALA A 275 6.68 10.61 17.49
C ALA A 275 6.96 9.52 18.53
N TRP A 276 7.56 8.42 18.10
CA TRP A 276 7.99 7.34 18.98
C TRP A 276 9.51 7.14 18.86
N LYS A 277 10.20 7.15 20.00
CA LYS A 277 11.64 6.94 20.06
C LYS A 277 11.96 5.45 20.21
N ASP A 278 12.31 4.81 19.10
CA ASP A 278 12.97 3.49 19.12
C ASP A 278 14.50 3.71 19.13
N ASN A 279 15.24 3.07 18.23
CA ASN A 279 16.63 3.42 18.02
C ASN A 279 16.79 4.82 17.39
N LYS A 280 15.90 5.13 16.45
CA LYS A 280 15.72 6.46 15.86
C LYS A 280 14.29 6.92 16.13
N LEU A 281 14.05 8.23 16.14
CA LEU A 281 12.70 8.78 16.24
C LEU A 281 11.91 8.41 14.99
N VAL A 282 10.71 7.85 15.14
CA VAL A 282 9.82 7.48 14.03
C VAL A 282 8.53 8.27 14.15
N LEU A 283 8.06 8.81 13.02
CA LEU A 283 6.82 9.58 12.96
C LEU A 283 5.68 8.71 12.44
N PHE A 284 4.49 8.92 12.99
CA PHE A 284 3.26 8.24 12.60
C PHE A 284 2.10 9.23 12.51
N LEU A 285 1.13 8.88 11.68
CA LEU A 285 -0.20 9.46 11.69
C LEU A 285 -1.21 8.39 12.10
N SER A 286 -2.23 8.78 12.87
CA SER A 286 -3.35 7.90 13.18
C SER A 286 -4.65 8.68 13.36
N THR A 287 -5.77 8.10 12.88
CA THR A 287 -7.13 8.57 13.22
C THR A 287 -7.80 7.71 14.27
N MET A 288 -7.08 6.69 14.78
CA MET A 288 -7.62 5.66 15.65
C MET A 288 -6.99 5.72 17.05
N PHE A 289 -5.66 5.76 17.09
CA PHE A 289 -4.89 5.72 18.33
C PHE A 289 -4.68 7.14 18.88
N THR A 290 -4.75 7.28 20.19
CA THR A 290 -4.39 8.49 20.94
C THR A 290 -2.92 8.51 21.34
N GLY A 291 -2.27 7.35 21.38
CA GLY A 291 -0.89 7.17 21.84
C GLY A 291 -0.77 7.16 23.37
N ALA A 292 -1.90 7.05 24.07
CA ALA A 292 -1.97 6.81 25.50
C ALA A 292 -1.27 5.49 25.90
N ASP A 293 -0.83 5.40 27.15
CA ASP A 293 -0.05 4.26 27.64
C ASP A 293 -0.85 2.95 27.65
N ASP A 294 -2.16 3.02 27.84
CA ASP A 294 -3.10 1.88 27.84
C ASP A 294 -3.37 1.31 26.44
N GLU A 295 -3.11 2.08 25.38
CA GLU A 295 -3.13 1.60 24.00
C GLU A 295 -1.83 0.88 23.60
N ARG A 296 -0.79 0.93 24.46
CA ARG A 296 0.52 0.34 24.14
C ARG A 296 0.57 -1.12 24.52
N VAL A 297 1.10 -1.93 23.59
CA VAL A 297 1.34 -3.35 23.82
C VAL A 297 2.82 -3.59 24.04
N ILE A 298 3.17 -4.05 25.25
CA ILE A 298 4.53 -4.51 25.55
C ILE A 298 4.75 -5.84 24.83
N ARG A 299 5.74 -5.88 23.93
CA ARG A 299 6.14 -7.10 23.23
C ARG A 299 7.54 -7.49 23.65
N GLN A 300 7.75 -8.79 23.90
CA GLN A 300 9.11 -9.31 24.02
C GLN A 300 9.83 -9.16 22.68
N ARG A 301 10.99 -8.52 22.72
CA ARG A 301 11.85 -8.29 21.55
C ARG A 301 13.17 -9.02 21.77
N LYS A 302 13.75 -9.56 20.69
CA LYS A 302 15.10 -10.11 20.75
C LYS A 302 16.09 -8.95 20.83
N LYS A 303 17.05 -9.03 21.75
CA LYS A 303 18.16 -8.09 21.82
C LYS A 303 18.86 -8.05 20.46
N PRO A 304 19.05 -6.87 19.85
CA PRO A 304 19.75 -6.76 18.58
C PRO A 304 21.14 -7.41 18.66
N SER A 305 21.46 -8.23 17.65
CA SER A 305 22.76 -8.91 17.52
C SER A 305 23.88 -7.96 17.13
N SER A 306 23.54 -6.87 16.42
CA SER A 306 24.47 -5.83 15.99
C SER A 306 25.17 -5.17 17.18
N LYS A 307 26.51 -5.14 17.13
CA LYS A 307 27.36 -4.45 18.11
C LYS A 307 27.75 -3.02 17.66
N LYS A 308 27.24 -2.55 16.50
CA LYS A 308 27.53 -1.20 16.00
C LYS A 308 27.08 -0.13 17.00
N SER A 309 27.75 1.02 16.99
CA SER A 309 27.45 2.16 17.87
C SER A 309 25.98 2.56 17.83
N GLU A 310 25.39 2.53 16.63
CA GLU A 310 23.98 2.82 16.36
C GLU A 310 23.02 1.91 17.12
N ALA A 311 23.39 0.65 17.42
CA ALA A 311 22.53 -0.29 18.15
C ALA A 311 22.74 -0.25 19.67
N LYS A 312 23.68 0.56 20.18
CA LYS A 312 23.96 0.63 21.63
C LYS A 312 22.78 1.16 22.44
N PRO A 313 22.04 2.22 22.04
CA PRO A 313 20.94 2.76 22.85
C PRO A 313 19.85 1.72 23.12
N ILE A 314 19.38 1.05 22.07
CA ILE A 314 18.33 0.03 22.19
C ILE A 314 18.80 -1.21 22.96
N ARG A 315 20.12 -1.52 22.97
CA ARG A 315 20.66 -2.67 23.74
C ARG A 315 20.74 -2.43 25.25
N HIS A 316 20.79 -1.18 25.71
CA HIS A 316 20.68 -0.84 27.14
C HIS A 316 19.25 -1.05 27.65
N PHE A 317 18.25 -1.03 26.77
CA PHE A 317 16.87 -1.38 27.15
C PHE A 317 16.70 -2.89 27.44
N PHE A 318 17.63 -3.73 26.95
CA PHE A 318 17.65 -5.18 27.17
C PHE A 318 18.73 -5.63 28.18
N SER A 319 19.25 -4.73 29.01
CA SER A 319 20.18 -5.07 30.10
C SER A 319 19.44 -5.26 31.41
#